data_AF-A0A7I7RXM5-F1
#
_entry.id   AF-A0A7I7RXM5-F1
#
_cell.length_a   1.000
_cell.length_b   1.000
_cell.length_c   1.000
_cell.angle_alpha   90.00
_cell.angle_beta   90.00
_cell.angle_gamma   90.00
#
_symmetry.space_group_name_H-M   'P 1'
#
loop_
_entity.id
_entity.type
_entity.pdbx_description
1 polymer ?
#
loop_
_entity_poly.entity_id
_entity_poly.type
_entity_poly.pdbx_seq_one_letter_code
_entity_poly.pdbx_strand_id
1 'polypeptide(L)'
;MLVVMQGSGLASADAISGQTYADASEYLSETGSEVVIATVVGDQLERDKCIVTHWQLNSSNKEQALVYLNCNATVATAGDAGNSVTTPAGQQAKLDAKRAANITKDSSICETSDDATEWCISLCERTELCTYTGS
;
A
#
# COMPACT_ATOMS: atom_id res chain seq x y z
N MET A 1 -12.83 -30.56 -18.28
CA MET A 1 -11.56 -30.36 -17.55
C MET A 1 -11.73 -29.09 -16.74
N LEU A 2 -11.88 -29.21 -15.42
CA LEU A 2 -12.17 -28.10 -14.52
C LEU A 2 -10.86 -27.31 -14.33
N VAL A 3 -10.73 -26.16 -14.98
CA VAL A 3 -9.64 -25.22 -14.71
C VAL A 3 -10.02 -24.50 -13.41
N VAL A 4 -9.48 -24.99 -12.30
CA VAL A 4 -9.54 -24.29 -11.03
C VAL A 4 -8.58 -23.12 -11.16
N MET A 5 -9.09 -21.97 -11.62
CA MET A 5 -8.42 -20.70 -11.41
C MET A 5 -8.30 -20.53 -9.90
N GLN A 6 -7.17 -20.95 -9.33
CA GLN A 6 -6.66 -20.38 -8.10
C GLN A 6 -6.19 -18.97 -8.44
N GLY A 7 -7.15 -18.11 -8.79
CA GLY A 7 -7.01 -16.71 -8.49
C GLY A 7 -6.82 -16.70 -6.99
N SER A 8 -5.62 -16.34 -6.55
CA SER A 8 -5.38 -15.93 -5.18
C SER A 8 -6.48 -14.92 -4.88
N GLY A 9 -7.52 -15.39 -4.17
CA GLY A 9 -8.48 -14.54 -3.55
C GLY A 9 -7.69 -13.72 -2.55
N LEU A 10 -7.13 -12.60 -3.01
CA LEU A 10 -7.02 -11.42 -2.19
C LEU A 10 -8.44 -11.24 -1.67
N ALA A 11 -8.64 -11.57 -0.41
CA ALA A 11 -9.90 -11.31 0.26
C ALA A 11 -10.13 -9.80 0.12
N SER A 12 -10.88 -9.41 -0.91
CA SER A 12 -11.24 -8.03 -1.20
C SER A 12 -12.31 -7.62 -0.21
N ALA A 13 -11.88 -7.36 1.01
CA ALA A 13 -12.63 -6.57 1.98
C ALA A 13 -11.83 -5.33 2.38
N ASP A 14 -10.56 -5.26 2.00
CA ASP A 14 -9.66 -4.19 2.40
C ASP A 14 -8.74 -3.76 1.25
N ALA A 15 -9.35 -3.29 0.15
CA ALA A 15 -8.63 -2.91 -1.06
C ALA A 15 -7.68 -1.73 -0.85
N ILE A 16 -7.91 -0.90 0.19
CA ILE A 16 -7.10 0.30 0.47
C ILE A 16 -6.12 0.13 1.63
N SER A 17 -6.25 -0.89 2.49
CA SER A 17 -5.19 -1.14 3.47
C SER A 17 -3.91 -1.63 2.80
N GLY A 18 -2.80 -1.05 3.20
CA GLY A 18 -1.49 -1.21 2.56
C GLY A 18 -1.18 -0.12 1.53
N GLN A 19 -2.14 0.71 1.13
CA GLN A 19 -1.91 1.87 0.27
C GLN A 19 -1.43 3.09 1.07
N THR A 20 -0.89 4.10 0.37
CA THR A 20 -0.62 5.39 1.00
C THR A 20 -1.93 6.12 1.33
N TYR A 21 -1.87 7.06 2.26
CA TYR A 21 -3.00 7.92 2.57
C TYR A 21 -3.41 8.75 1.37
N ALA A 22 -2.48 9.20 0.53
CA ALA A 22 -2.78 9.92 -0.70
C ALA A 22 -3.64 9.07 -1.65
N ASP A 23 -3.15 7.88 -2.02
CA ASP A 23 -3.84 6.97 -2.96
C ASP A 23 -5.21 6.56 -2.42
N ALA A 24 -5.27 6.20 -1.13
CA ALA A 24 -6.51 5.79 -0.49
C ALA A 24 -7.51 6.94 -0.40
N SER A 25 -7.04 8.16 -0.15
CA SER A 25 -7.92 9.34 -0.05
C SER A 25 -8.50 9.74 -1.39
N GLU A 26 -7.69 9.67 -2.45
CA GLU A 26 -8.13 9.90 -3.83
C GLU A 26 -9.22 8.89 -4.21
N TYR A 27 -8.93 7.59 -4.05
CA TYR A 27 -9.89 6.52 -4.34
C TYR A 27 -11.21 6.70 -3.57
N LEU A 28 -11.14 6.94 -2.26
CA LEU A 28 -12.34 7.12 -1.44
C LEU A 28 -13.14 8.37 -1.86
N SER A 29 -12.45 9.46 -2.21
CA SER A 29 -13.11 10.68 -2.70
C SER A 29 -13.80 10.46 -4.05
N GLU A 30 -13.18 9.72 -4.97
CA GLU A 30 -13.80 9.35 -6.25
C GLU A 30 -15.07 8.49 -6.07
N THR A 31 -15.09 7.65 -5.03
CA THR A 31 -16.29 6.86 -4.66
C THR A 31 -17.35 7.66 -3.89
N GLY A 32 -17.12 8.96 -3.65
CA GLY A 32 -18.06 9.86 -2.98
C GLY A 32 -18.04 9.78 -1.45
N SER A 33 -17.01 9.17 -0.87
CA SER A 33 -16.84 9.10 0.59
C SER A 33 -16.02 10.30 1.09
N GLU A 34 -16.45 10.91 2.20
CA GLU A 34 -15.65 11.87 2.97
C GLU A 34 -14.60 11.11 3.79
N VAL A 35 -13.32 11.36 3.54
CA VAL A 35 -12.22 10.70 4.23
C VAL A 35 -11.96 11.37 5.58
N VAL A 36 -12.05 10.60 6.66
CA VAL A 36 -11.82 11.06 8.03
C VAL A 36 -10.71 10.25 8.67
N ILE A 37 -9.65 10.91 9.10
CA ILE A 37 -8.54 10.25 9.82
C ILE A 37 -9.00 9.93 11.24
N ALA A 38 -9.19 8.65 11.54
CA ALA A 38 -9.62 8.19 12.85
C ALA A 38 -8.45 8.06 13.85
N THR A 39 -7.29 7.61 13.37
CA THR A 39 -6.09 7.44 14.21
C THR A 39 -4.83 7.55 13.37
N VAL A 40 -3.77 8.07 13.99
CA VAL A 40 -2.40 8.10 13.43
C VAL A 40 -1.44 7.51 14.45
N VAL A 41 -0.58 6.59 14.02
CA VAL A 41 0.50 6.03 14.83
C VAL A 41 1.84 6.34 14.17
N GLY A 42 2.75 6.99 14.89
CA GLY A 42 4.05 7.42 14.38
C GLY A 42 4.03 8.81 13.72
N ASP A 43 5.21 9.31 13.41
CA ASP A 43 5.45 10.68 12.91
C ASP A 43 6.66 10.79 11.97
N GLN A 44 7.20 9.65 11.53
CA GLN A 44 8.45 9.57 10.74
C GLN A 44 8.21 9.82 9.25
N LEU A 45 6.98 9.61 8.77
CA LEU A 45 6.57 9.86 7.39
C LEU A 45 5.72 11.12 7.29
N GLU A 46 5.79 11.78 6.15
CA GLU A 46 4.80 12.79 5.75
C GLU A 46 3.40 12.15 5.68
N ARG A 47 2.37 12.92 6.05
CA ARG A 47 0.98 12.42 6.19
C ARG A 47 0.52 11.62 4.97
N ASP A 48 0.80 12.15 3.78
CA ASP A 48 0.38 11.58 2.50
C ASP A 48 1.04 10.23 2.22
N LYS A 49 2.23 10.00 2.78
CA LYS A 49 3.00 8.76 2.67
C LYS A 49 2.68 7.74 3.76
N CYS A 50 1.85 8.09 4.74
CA CYS A 50 1.47 7.16 5.79
C CYS A 50 0.64 6.01 5.21
N ILE A 51 0.86 4.80 5.70
CA ILE A 51 0.16 3.61 5.21
C ILE A 51 -1.17 3.46 5.92
N VAL A 52 -2.25 3.27 5.15
CA VAL A 52 -3.55 2.87 5.70
C VAL A 52 -3.43 1.44 6.21
N THR A 53 -3.60 1.25 7.51
CA THR A 53 -3.52 -0.08 8.15
C THR A 53 -4.87 -0.75 8.29
N HIS A 54 -5.92 0.07 8.33
CA HIS A 54 -7.30 -0.35 8.43
C HIS A 54 -8.19 0.81 7.98
N TRP A 55 -9.38 0.50 7.49
CA TRP A 55 -10.44 1.48 7.28
C TRP A 55 -11.82 0.85 7.52
N GLN A 56 -12.82 1.70 7.73
CA GLN A 56 -14.21 1.30 7.83
C GLN A 56 -15.14 2.50 7.57
N LEU A 57 -16.38 2.25 7.15
CA LEU A 57 -17.38 3.30 7.11
C LEU A 57 -17.84 3.67 8.52
N ASN A 58 -18.06 4.96 8.76
CA ASN A 58 -18.60 5.44 10.02
C ASN A 58 -20.04 4.94 10.19
N SER A 59 -20.29 4.25 11.30
CA SER A 59 -21.61 3.69 11.62
C SER A 59 -22.71 4.75 11.79
N SER A 60 -22.34 5.98 12.19
CA SER A 60 -23.26 7.09 12.40
C SER A 60 -23.46 7.95 11.15
N ASN A 61 -22.47 7.98 10.25
CA ASN A 61 -22.56 8.63 8.95
C ASN A 61 -21.85 7.78 7.88
N LYS A 62 -22.61 7.00 7.11
CA LYS A 62 -22.02 6.08 6.12
C LYS A 62 -21.36 6.78 4.92
N GLU A 63 -21.52 8.09 4.80
CA GLU A 63 -20.79 8.90 3.82
C GLU A 63 -19.33 9.12 4.24
N GLN A 64 -18.97 8.83 5.50
CA GLN A 64 -17.62 8.98 6.01
C GLN A 64 -16.86 7.66 6.02
N ALA A 65 -15.67 7.67 5.45
CA ALA A 65 -14.69 6.60 5.55
C ALA A 65 -13.66 6.94 6.64
N LEU A 66 -13.65 6.17 7.71
CA LEU A 66 -12.70 6.27 8.80
C LEU A 66 -11.43 5.51 8.42
N VAL A 67 -10.29 6.19 8.33
CA VAL A 67 -9.00 5.59 8.01
C VAL A 67 -8.04 5.61 9.20
N TYR A 68 -7.25 4.54 9.34
CA TYR A 68 -6.30 4.35 10.42
C TYR A 68 -4.88 4.29 9.85
N LEU A 69 -4.06 5.28 10.18
CA LEU A 69 -2.78 5.52 9.54
C LEU A 69 -1.62 5.04 10.41
N ASN A 70 -0.60 4.53 9.72
CA ASN A 70 0.72 4.26 10.29
C ASN A 70 1.77 5.09 9.55
N CYS A 71 2.33 6.06 10.26
CA CYS A 71 3.34 6.99 9.79
C CYS A 71 4.75 6.65 10.33
N ASN A 72 4.97 5.42 10.81
CA ASN A 72 6.32 4.96 11.12
C ASN A 72 7.11 4.69 9.83
N ALA A 73 8.45 4.69 9.92
CA ALA A 73 9.29 4.28 8.81
C ALA A 73 8.94 2.84 8.33
N THR A 74 9.13 2.59 7.03
CA THR A 74 8.69 1.38 6.31
C THR A 74 9.17 0.10 7.00
N VAL A 75 10.39 0.08 7.51
CA VAL A 75 10.93 -0.93 8.42
C VAL A 75 11.79 -0.26 9.49
N ALA A 76 11.82 -0.81 10.70
CA ALA A 76 12.76 -0.34 11.72
C ALA A 76 14.21 -0.62 11.29
N THR A 77 15.06 0.41 11.33
CA THR A 77 16.52 0.31 11.15
C THR A 77 17.23 0.53 12.48
N ALA A 78 18.53 0.25 12.53
CA ALA A 78 19.32 0.45 13.75
C ALA A 78 19.38 1.95 14.10
N GLY A 79 18.56 2.37 15.07
CA GLY A 79 18.48 3.76 15.52
C GLY A 79 17.17 4.47 15.14
N ASP A 80 16.39 3.93 14.20
CA ASP A 80 15.17 4.56 13.71
C ASP A 80 13.93 3.73 14.03
N ALA A 81 12.91 4.39 14.57
CA ALA A 81 11.62 3.78 14.82
C ALA A 81 10.93 3.47 13.49
N GLY A 82 10.56 2.21 13.27
CA GLY A 82 9.88 1.77 12.07
C GLY A 82 9.02 0.54 12.32
N ASN A 83 8.32 0.08 11.28
CA ASN A 83 7.46 -1.07 11.40
C ASN A 83 8.25 -2.34 11.75
N SER A 84 7.75 -3.07 12.74
CA SER A 84 8.27 -4.39 13.08
C SER A 84 7.98 -5.37 11.95
N VAL A 85 8.98 -6.13 11.50
CA VAL A 85 8.83 -7.15 10.44
C VAL A 85 7.82 -8.26 10.77
N THR A 86 7.35 -8.32 12.02
CA THR A 86 6.36 -9.25 12.52
C THR A 86 4.92 -8.73 12.41
N THR A 87 4.71 -7.43 12.19
CA THR A 87 3.37 -6.85 11.99
C THR A 87 2.97 -6.96 10.51
N PRO A 88 1.66 -6.94 10.18
CA PRO A 88 1.22 -6.93 8.78
C PRO A 88 1.88 -5.83 7.94
N ALA A 89 2.00 -4.61 8.48
CA ALA A 89 2.66 -3.49 7.81
C ALA A 89 4.15 -3.76 7.55
N GLY A 90 4.90 -4.28 8.53
CA GLY A 90 6.31 -4.61 8.33
C GLY A 90 6.54 -5.83 7.42
N GLN A 91 5.59 -6.76 7.37
CA GLN A 91 5.60 -7.86 6.40
C GLN A 91 5.38 -7.33 4.98
N GLN A 92 4.42 -6.43 4.78
CA GLN A 92 4.16 -5.78 3.49
C GLN A 92 5.39 -5.00 3.02
N ALA A 93 6.00 -4.19 3.89
CA ALA A 93 7.24 -3.47 3.60
C ALA A 93 8.38 -4.42 3.17
N LYS A 94 8.51 -5.58 3.82
CA LYS A 94 9.50 -6.60 3.44
C LYS A 94 9.19 -7.22 2.07
N LEU A 95 7.92 -7.44 1.74
CA LEU A 95 7.51 -7.93 0.43
C LEU A 95 7.81 -6.90 -0.65
N ASP A 96 7.49 -5.63 -0.40
CA ASP A 96 7.73 -4.55 -1.34
C ASP A 96 9.23 -4.31 -1.56
N ALA A 97 10.06 -4.36 -0.52
CA ALA A 97 11.51 -4.33 -0.67
C ALA A 97 12.05 -5.51 -1.52
N LYS A 98 11.49 -6.71 -1.34
CA LYS A 98 11.85 -7.87 -2.18
C LYS A 98 11.44 -7.69 -3.63
N ARG A 99 10.25 -7.13 -3.86
CA ARG A 99 9.71 -6.86 -5.20
C ARG A 99 10.53 -5.79 -5.91
N ALA A 100 10.81 -4.67 -5.25
CA ALA A 100 11.68 -3.62 -5.75
C ALA A 100 13.07 -4.17 -6.12
N ALA A 101 13.67 -4.99 -5.25
CA ALA A 101 14.94 -5.65 -5.54
C ALA A 101 14.89 -6.60 -6.76
N ASN A 102 13.73 -7.22 -7.03
CA ASN A 102 13.55 -8.03 -8.23
C ASN A 102 13.44 -7.15 -9.48
N ILE A 103 12.67 -6.04 -9.42
CA ILE A 103 12.58 -5.07 -10.52
C ILE A 103 13.96 -4.52 -10.88
N THR A 104 14.77 -4.14 -9.88
CA THR A 104 16.13 -3.63 -10.11
C THR A 104 17.05 -4.68 -10.75
N LYS A 105 16.85 -5.97 -10.47
CA LYS A 105 17.63 -7.05 -11.09
C LYS A 105 17.18 -7.34 -12.51
N ASP A 106 15.87 -7.32 -12.74
CA ASP A 106 15.24 -7.68 -13.99
C ASP A 106 13.93 -6.91 -14.15
N SER A 107 13.96 -5.84 -14.95
CA SER A 107 12.79 -5.00 -15.21
C SER A 107 11.80 -5.65 -16.18
N SER A 108 12.15 -6.78 -16.83
CA SER A 108 11.23 -7.47 -17.75
C SER A 108 9.98 -8.00 -17.05
N ILE A 109 10.02 -8.17 -15.72
CA ILE A 109 8.85 -8.53 -14.91
C ILE A 109 7.75 -7.47 -14.95
N CYS A 110 8.10 -6.23 -15.30
CA CYS A 110 7.16 -5.13 -15.41
C CYS A 110 6.55 -5.04 -16.81
N GLU A 111 7.16 -5.64 -17.82
CA GLU A 111 6.73 -5.58 -19.22
C GLU A 111 5.80 -6.75 -19.62
N THR A 112 5.36 -7.57 -18.65
CA THR A 112 4.53 -8.75 -18.94
C THR A 112 3.09 -8.40 -19.32
N SER A 113 2.61 -7.23 -18.90
CA SER A 113 1.29 -6.67 -19.20
C SER A 113 1.23 -5.19 -18.79
N ASP A 114 0.22 -4.47 -19.29
CA ASP A 114 -0.04 -3.07 -18.91
C ASP A 114 -0.26 -2.96 -17.38
N ASP A 115 -1.05 -3.86 -16.80
CA ASP A 115 -1.27 -3.93 -15.33
C ASP A 115 0.04 -4.13 -14.54
N ALA A 116 0.99 -4.89 -15.09
CA ALA A 116 2.28 -5.14 -14.43
C ALA A 116 3.18 -3.91 -14.50
N THR A 117 3.08 -3.17 -15.61
CA THR A 117 3.79 -1.90 -15.84
C THR A 117 3.32 -0.87 -14.82
N GLU A 118 2.01 -0.64 -14.73
CA GLU A 118 1.41 0.30 -13.77
C GLU A 118 1.74 -0.07 -12.32
N TRP A 119 1.64 -1.35 -11.98
CA TRP A 119 1.99 -1.82 -10.65
C TRP A 119 3.47 -1.58 -10.29
N CYS A 120 4.39 -1.84 -11.22
CA CYS A 120 5.82 -1.59 -11.01
C CYS A 120 6.12 -0.10 -10.83
N ILE A 121 5.50 0.77 -11.64
CA ILE A 121 5.63 2.23 -11.52
C ILE A 121 5.18 2.65 -10.12
N SER A 122 3.96 2.28 -9.72
CA SER A 122 3.39 2.61 -8.40
C SER A 122 4.26 2.09 -7.25
N LEU A 123 4.81 0.87 -7.36
CA LEU A 123 5.70 0.31 -6.35
C LEU A 123 6.99 1.13 -6.22
N CYS A 124 7.65 1.45 -7.33
CA CYS A 124 8.91 2.19 -7.31
C CYS A 124 8.71 3.64 -6.85
N GLU A 125 7.62 4.29 -7.26
CA GLU A 125 7.28 5.65 -6.81
C GLU A 125 6.92 5.69 -5.33
N ARG A 126 6.10 4.75 -4.84
CA ARG A 126 5.68 4.71 -3.43
C ARG A 126 6.81 4.34 -2.48
N THR A 127 7.72 3.47 -2.91
CA THR A 127 8.76 2.93 -2.02
C THR A 127 10.10 3.63 -2.17
N GLU A 128 10.38 4.25 -3.31
CA GLU A 128 11.68 4.82 -3.68
C GLU A 128 12.83 3.78 -3.61
N LEU A 129 12.49 2.47 -3.59
CA LEU A 129 13.44 1.37 -3.49
C LEU A 129 13.90 0.85 -4.86
N CYS A 130 13.29 1.31 -5.94
CA CYS A 130 13.62 0.98 -7.32
C CYS A 130 13.34 2.16 -8.25
N THR A 131 13.83 2.09 -9.48
CA THR A 131 13.55 3.09 -10.53
C THR A 131 13.02 2.35 -11.75
N TYR A 132 11.79 2.65 -12.14
CA TYR A 132 11.15 2.12 -13.34
C TYR A 132 10.11 3.12 -13.82
N THR A 133 10.19 3.54 -15.08
CA THR A 133 9.34 4.61 -15.64
C THR A 133 8.44 4.13 -16.78
N GLY A 134 8.31 2.81 -16.98
CA GLY A 134 7.73 2.26 -18.20
C GLY A 134 8.60 2.53 -19.43
N SER A 135 8.40 1.75 -20.49
CA SER A 135 9.10 1.86 -21.79
C SER A 135 8.12 2.13 -22.91
#